data_AF-A0AAJ1VXG9-F1
#
_entry.id   AF-A0AAJ1VXG9-F1
#
_cell.length_a   1.000
_cell.length_b   1.000
_cell.length_c   1.000
_cell.angle_alpha   90.00
_cell.angle_beta   90.00
_cell.angle_gamma   90.00
#
_symmetry.space_group_name_H-M   'P 1'
#
loop_
_entity.id
_entity.type
_entity.pdbx_description
1 polymer ?
#
loop_
_entity_poly.entity_id
_entity_poly.type
_entity_poly.pdbx_seq_one_letter_code
_entity_poly.pdbx_strand_id
1 'polypeptide(L)' 'MDMSTIEVARIAVGLVIMAYVGYCLVNQKVWLRGPIGLFSGTYAWGSREENQSIFRLHVIAGTVFGIWLIVGPFLF' A
#
# COMPACT_ATOMS: atom_id res chain seq x y z
N MET A 1 26.61 -6.61 3.75
CA MET A 1 25.78 -7.21 2.70
C MET A 1 25.69 -6.15 1.63
N ASP A 2 26.37 -6.35 0.51
CA ASP A 2 26.37 -5.37 -0.56
C ASP A 2 25.04 -5.48 -1.30
N MET A 3 24.20 -4.46 -1.17
CA MET A 3 22.90 -4.43 -1.81
C MET A 3 23.05 -3.98 -3.25
N SER A 4 22.52 -4.78 -4.16
CA SER A 4 22.34 -4.36 -5.55
C SER A 4 21.36 -3.20 -5.64
N THR A 5 21.46 -2.42 -6.73
CA THR A 5 20.51 -1.34 -7.03
C THR A 5 19.06 -1.85 -7.08
N ILE A 6 18.84 -3.09 -7.52
CA ILE A 6 17.50 -3.70 -7.59
C ILE A 6 16.95 -3.95 -6.19
N GLU A 7 17.76 -4.44 -5.25
CA GLU A 7 17.32 -4.66 -3.87
C GLU A 7 17.05 -3.35 -3.14
N VAL A 8 17.89 -2.33 -3.36
CA VAL A 8 17.62 -0.97 -2.85
C VAL A 8 16.29 -0.44 -3.37
N ALA A 9 16.03 -0.55 -4.68
CA ALA A 9 14.77 -0.12 -5.26
C ALA A 9 13.57 -0.91 -4.72
N ARG A 10 13.72 -2.22 -4.54
CA ARG A 10 12.69 -3.10 -3.97
C ARG A 10 12.31 -2.67 -2.55
N ILE A 11 13.31 -2.42 -1.70
CA ILE A 11 13.09 -1.94 -0.33
C ILE A 11 12.44 -0.55 -0.34
N ALA A 12 12.91 0.36 -1.19
CA ALA A 12 12.31 1.70 -1.31
C ALA A 12 10.81 1.63 -1.69
N VAL A 13 10.44 0.77 -2.65
CA VAL A 13 9.03 0.54 -3.00
C VAL A 13 8.24 -0.03 -1.81
N GLY A 14 8.82 -1.01 -1.10
CA GLY A 14 8.20 -1.57 0.10
C GLY A 14 7.94 -0.51 1.19
N LEU A 15 8.91 0.39 1.42
CA LEU A 15 8.77 1.50 2.37
C LEU A 15 7.68 2.50 1.95
N VAL A 16 7.56 2.81 0.66
CA VAL A 16 6.49 3.68 0.14
C VAL A 16 5.11 3.05 0.36
N ILE A 17 4.98 1.74 0.12
CA ILE A 17 3.74 1.00 0.39
C ILE A 17 3.41 1.04 1.89
N MET A 18 4.39 0.81 2.76
CA MET A 18 4.19 0.87 4.22
C MET A 18 3.83 2.28 4.69
N ALA A 19 4.39 3.33 4.10
CA ALA A 19 4.01 4.71 4.37
C ALA A 19 2.55 4.97 3.96
N TYR A 20 2.10 4.45 2.82
CA TYR A 20 0.70 4.53 2.39
C TYR A 20 -0.23 3.78 3.36
N VAL A 21 0.13 2.55 3.78
CA VAL A 21 -0.63 1.80 4.79
C VAL A 21 -0.73 2.59 6.10
N GLY A 22 0.40 3.17 6.56
CA GLY A 22 0.43 4.03 7.73
C GLY A 22 -0.48 5.25 7.57
N TYR A 23 -0.47 5.89 6.41
CA TYR A 23 -1.37 7.00 6.09
C TYR A 23 -2.84 6.58 6.16
N CYS A 24 -3.21 5.41 5.61
CA CYS A 24 -4.56 4.88 5.69
C CYS A 24 -4.99 4.64 7.15
N LEU A 25 -4.13 4.04 7.96
CA LEU A 25 -4.41 3.76 9.37
C LEU A 25 -4.51 5.03 10.23
N VAL A 26 -3.67 6.05 9.98
CA VAL A 26 -3.73 7.30 10.75
C VAL A 26 -4.95 8.14 10.34
N ASN A 27 -5.19 8.29 9.04
CA ASN A 27 -6.22 9.19 8.54
C ASN A 27 -7.59 8.54 8.37
N GLN A 28 -7.68 7.21 8.55
CA GLN A 28 -8.88 6.42 8.29
C GLN A 28 -9.49 6.70 6.90
N LYS A 29 -8.60 6.91 5.92
CA LYS A 29 -8.94 7.20 4.52
C LYS A 29 -8.23 6.23 3.59
N VAL A 30 -8.84 5.93 2.45
CA VAL A 30 -8.25 5.07 1.42
C VAL A 30 -8.32 5.80 0.08
N TRP A 31 -7.29 5.63 -0.75
CA TRP A 31 -7.30 6.18 -2.09
C TRP A 31 -8.22 5.32 -2.96
N LEU A 32 -9.28 5.93 -3.47
CA LEU A 32 -10.31 5.26 -4.22
C LEU A 32 -10.29 5.74 -5.66
N ARG A 33 -10.68 4.83 -6.53
CA ARG A 33 -11.02 5.13 -7.91
C ARG A 33 -12.54 5.28 -8.00
N GLY A 34 -13.05 6.46 -7.66
CA GLY A 34 -14.41 7.00 -7.86
C GLY A 34 -15.62 6.09 -7.57
N PRO A 35 -16.86 6.55 -7.84
CA PRO A 35 -18.06 5.93 -7.25
C PRO A 35 -18.47 4.57 -7.82
N ILE A 36 -17.83 4.06 -8.89
CA ILE A 36 -18.35 2.92 -9.66
C ILE A 36 -17.23 1.95 -10.07
N GLY A 37 -16.76 1.14 -9.13
CA GLY A 37 -15.98 -0.07 -9.40
C GLY A 37 -14.63 0.14 -10.11
N LEU A 38 -14.05 -0.97 -10.60
CA LEU A 38 -12.70 -1.01 -11.21
C LEU A 38 -12.49 -0.05 -12.40
N PHE A 39 -13.56 0.54 -12.95
CA PHE A 39 -13.54 1.33 -14.19
C PHE A 39 -13.73 2.84 -14.00
N SER A 40 -13.86 3.35 -12.77
CA SER A 40 -14.08 4.79 -12.58
C SER A 40 -12.89 5.65 -13.05
N GLY A 41 -13.13 6.80 -13.68
CA GLY A 41 -12.06 7.69 -14.17
C GLY A 41 -11.51 8.66 -13.12
N THR A 42 -12.17 8.79 -11.96
CA THR A 42 -11.84 9.78 -10.95
C THR A 42 -11.13 9.14 -9.77
N TYR A 43 -10.10 9.79 -9.25
CA TYR A 43 -9.37 9.34 -8.06
C TYR A 43 -9.57 10.33 -6.93
N ALA A 44 -9.97 9.83 -5.77
CA ALA A 44 -10.22 10.64 -4.58
C ALA A 44 -9.97 9.85 -3.30
N TRP A 45 -9.64 10.54 -2.22
CA TRP A 45 -9.63 9.94 -0.89
C TRP A 45 -11.06 9.72 -0.42
N GLY A 46 -11.41 8.48 -0.09
CA GLY A 46 -12.68 8.15 0.58
C GLY A 46 -12.47 7.77 2.04
N SER A 47 -13.54 7.89 2.84
CA SER A 47 -13.55 7.50 4.23
C SER A 47 -13.53 5.97 4.39
N ARG A 48 -12.94 5.46 5.47
CA ARG A 48 -13.02 4.03 5.83
C ARG A 48 -14.46 3.57 6.05
N GLU A 49 -15.29 4.41 6.66
CA GLU A 49 -16.67 4.07 7.04
C GLU A 49 -17.50 3.68 5.81
N GLU A 50 -17.39 4.46 4.74
CA GLU A 50 -18.10 4.21 3.48
C GLU A 50 -17.44 3.13 2.61
N ASN A 51 -16.16 2.81 2.86
CA ASN A 51 -15.32 1.98 1.97
C ASN A 51 -14.58 0.86 2.70
N GLN A 52 -15.21 0.25 3.71
CA GLN A 52 -14.54 -0.64 4.66
C GLN A 52 -13.84 -1.84 4.01
N SER A 53 -14.44 -2.45 2.98
CA SER A 53 -13.84 -3.59 2.27
C SER A 53 -12.56 -3.19 1.52
N ILE A 54 -12.60 -2.07 0.81
CA ILE A 54 -11.46 -1.55 0.03
C ILE A 54 -10.35 -1.06 0.97
N PHE A 55 -10.72 -0.39 2.07
CA PHE A 55 -9.78 0.00 3.11
C PHE A 55 -9.03 -1.22 3.67
N ARG A 56 -9.75 -2.28 4.06
CA ARG A 56 -9.15 -3.52 4.58
C ARG A 56 -8.24 -4.18 3.55
N LEU A 57 -8.65 -4.22 2.28
CA LEU A 57 -7.83 -4.77 1.20
C LEU A 57 -6.49 -4.03 1.08
N HIS A 58 -6.52 -2.69 1.04
CA HIS A 58 -5.31 -1.87 0.93
C HIS A 58 -4.38 -2.04 2.13
N VAL A 59 -4.94 -2.09 3.34
CA VAL A 59 -4.15 -2.29 4.56
C VAL A 59 -3.54 -3.69 4.60
N ILE A 60 -4.33 -4.75 4.40
CA ILE A 60 -3.85 -6.14 4.53
C ILE A 60 -2.87 -6.46 3.39
N ALA A 61 -3.26 -6.26 2.14
CA ALA A 61 -2.40 -6.56 1.00
C ALA A 61 -1.17 -5.64 1.01
N GLY A 62 -1.34 -4.34 1.27
CA GLY A 62 -0.23 -3.40 1.37
C GLY A 62 0.76 -3.78 2.46
N THR A 63 0.29 -4.23 3.62
CA THR A 63 1.17 -4.69 4.70
C THR A 63 1.96 -5.94 4.29
N VAL A 64 1.28 -6.96 3.76
CA VAL A 64 1.91 -8.23 3.36
C VAL A 64 2.95 -7.97 2.27
N PHE A 65 2.60 -7.24 1.21
CA PHE A 65 3.52 -6.92 0.12
C PHE A 65 4.64 -5.99 0.56
N GLY A 66 4.34 -4.95 1.34
CA GLY A 66 5.34 -4.01 1.86
C GLY A 66 6.40 -4.71 2.70
N ILE A 67 5.98 -5.55 3.65
CA ILE A 67 6.89 -6.35 4.46
C ILE A 67 7.69 -7.32 3.59
N TRP A 68 7.07 -8.04 2.66
CA TRP A 68 7.79 -8.98 1.79
C TRP A 68 8.83 -8.30 0.88
N LEU A 69 8.55 -7.08 0.42
CA LEU A 69 9.51 -6.31 -0.37
C LEU A 69 10.68 -5.80 0.46
N ILE A 70 10.44 -5.38 1.71
CA ILE A 70 11.47 -4.90 2.64
C ILE A 70 12.33 -6.06 3.15
N VAL A 71 11.68 -7.11 3.64
CA VAL A 71 12.34 -8.20 4.38
C VAL A 71 12.93 -9.24 3.43
N GLY A 72 12.35 -9.42 2.25
CA GLY A 72 12.77 -10.43 1.26
C GLY A 72 14.27 -10.45 0.97
N PRO A 73 14.91 -9.32 0.61
CA PRO A 73 16.36 -9.24 0.35
C PRO A 73 17.26 -9.62 1.53
N PHE A 74 16.73 -9.69 2.75
CA PHE A 74 17.49 -10.10 3.94
C PHE A 74 17.28 -11.57 4.31
N LEU A 75 16.27 -12.23 3.73
CA LEU A 75 15.93 -13.62 4.01
C LEU A 75 16.26 -14.58 2.87
N PHE A 76 16.35 -14.09 1.63
CA PHE A 76 16.51 -14.91 0.42
C PHE A 76 17.52 -14.30 -0.55
#